data_AF-A0A349HQL4-F1
#
_entry.id   AF-A0A349HQL4-F1
#
_cell.length_a   1.000
_cell.length_b   1.000
_cell.length_c   1.000
_cell.angle_alpha   90.00
_cell.angle_beta   90.00
_cell.angle_gamma   90.00
#
_symmetry.space_group_name_H-M   'P 1'
#
loop_
_entity.id
_entity.type
_entity.pdbx_description
1 polymer ?
#
loop_
_entity_poly.entity_id
_entity_poly.type
_entity_poly.pdbx_seq_one_letter_code
_entity_poly.pdbx_strand_id
1 'polypeptide(L)'
;MIGKKLSPILLEIEQALNEFEYYKGTKPEFTNEALRAATKIFMSVLMDKMFDLQIKEKMTHKSAYEMATVAGEELRRLIKIYTDIDTHELFKIDKT
;
A
#
# COMPACT_ATOMS: atom_id res chain seq x y z
N MET A 1 16.75 -4.39 8.92
CA MET A 1 15.29 -4.31 8.68
C MET A 1 15.04 -3.98 7.22
N ILE A 2 14.10 -4.66 6.56
CA ILE A 2 13.81 -4.48 5.13
C ILE A 2 13.32 -3.07 4.80
N GLY A 3 12.51 -2.44 5.68
CA GLY A 3 12.05 -1.07 5.50
C GLY A 3 13.18 -0.07 5.25
N LYS A 4 14.24 -0.08 6.09
CA LYS A 4 15.42 0.77 5.92
C LYS A 4 16.14 0.56 4.57
N LYS A 5 16.13 -0.67 4.05
CA LYS A 5 16.75 -0.99 2.75
C LYS A 5 15.91 -0.49 1.57
N LEU A 6 14.58 -0.51 1.70
CA LEU A 6 13.65 -0.09 0.65
C LEU A 6 13.38 1.42 0.65
N SER A 7 13.58 2.11 1.78
CA SER A 7 13.29 3.55 1.89
C SER A 7 13.93 4.42 0.79
N PRO A 8 15.22 4.25 0.42
CA PRO A 8 15.80 5.05 -0.67
C PRO A 8 15.08 4.84 -2.01
N ILE A 9 14.69 3.60 -2.31
CA ILE A 9 13.97 3.26 -3.55
C ILE A 9 12.57 3.91 -3.56
N LEU A 10 11.89 3.97 -2.42
CA LEU A 10 10.59 4.64 -2.32
C LEU A 10 10.71 6.14 -2.55
N LEU A 11 11.78 6.78 -2.06
CA LEU A 11 12.05 8.19 -2.28
C LEU A 11 12.40 8.48 -3.75
N GLU A 12 13.14 7.59 -4.42
CA GLU A 12 13.41 7.72 -5.86
C GLU A 12 12.12 7.62 -6.69
N ILE A 13 11.21 6.70 -6.36
CA ILE A 13 9.90 6.58 -7.01
C ILE A 13 9.05 7.84 -6.79
N GLU A 14 9.02 8.35 -5.55
CA GLU A 14 8.33 9.60 -5.20
C GLU A 14 8.86 10.77 -6.03
N GLN A 15 10.19 10.94 -6.09
CA GLN A 15 10.82 12.00 -6.86
C GLN A 15 10.48 11.91 -8.35
N ALA A 16 10.53 10.71 -8.94
CA ALA A 16 10.17 10.50 -10.34
C ALA A 16 8.70 10.87 -10.63
N LEU A 17 7.79 10.60 -9.69
CA LEU A 17 6.38 11.00 -9.81
C LEU A 17 6.22 12.52 -9.73
N ASN A 18 6.87 13.17 -8.76
CA ASN A 18 6.85 14.62 -8.62
C ASN A 18 7.39 15.33 -9.87
N GLU A 19 8.48 14.82 -10.45
CA GLU A 19 9.05 15.36 -11.69
C GLU A 19 8.08 15.18 -12.88
N PHE A 20 7.47 14.00 -13.01
CA PHE A 20 6.48 13.75 -14.07
C PHE A 20 5.26 14.67 -13.93
N GLU A 21 4.75 14.87 -12.72
CA GLU A 21 3.63 15.76 -12.44
C GLU A 21 3.97 17.22 -12.75
N TYR A 22 5.17 17.67 -12.37
CA TYR A 22 5.62 19.04 -12.62
C TYR A 22 5.83 19.34 -14.11
N TYR A 23 6.46 18.43 -14.86
CA TYR A 23 6.83 18.68 -16.26
C TYR A 23 5.79 18.24 -17.29
N LYS A 24 5.01 17.19 -17.01
CA LYS A 24 4.03 16.65 -17.96
C LYS A 24 2.59 16.79 -17.47
N GLY A 25 2.31 16.46 -16.21
CA GLY A 25 0.97 16.58 -15.62
C GLY A 25 -0.13 15.78 -16.34
N THR A 26 0.22 14.67 -17.00
CA THR A 26 -0.73 13.79 -17.73
C THR A 26 -0.99 12.50 -16.96
N LYS A 27 -1.82 11.59 -17.48
CA LYS A 27 -2.07 10.28 -16.86
C LYS A 27 -0.76 9.46 -16.83
N PRO A 28 -0.31 8.91 -15.68
CA PRO A 28 0.94 8.13 -15.58
C PRO A 28 0.92 6.72 -16.21
N GLU A 29 -0.25 6.22 -16.59
CA GLU A 29 -0.44 4.92 -17.28
C GLU A 29 0.09 3.67 -16.54
N PHE A 30 -0.02 3.63 -15.20
CA PHE A 30 0.30 2.43 -14.42
C PHE A 30 -0.51 1.18 -14.82
N THR A 31 0.14 0.02 -14.85
CA THR A 31 -0.49 -1.29 -15.08
C THR A 31 -1.16 -1.85 -13.81
N ASN A 32 -1.94 -2.92 -13.95
CA ASN A 32 -2.54 -3.62 -12.81
C ASN A 32 -1.49 -4.23 -11.87
N GLU A 33 -0.36 -4.71 -12.42
CA GLU A 33 0.76 -5.23 -11.64
C GLU A 33 1.43 -4.12 -10.82
N ALA A 34 1.58 -2.92 -11.41
CA ALA A 34 2.08 -1.75 -10.70
C ALA A 34 1.12 -1.33 -9.58
N LEU A 35 -0.21 -1.32 -9.83
CA LEU A 35 -1.22 -1.07 -8.80
C LEU A 35 -1.12 -2.09 -7.65
N ARG A 36 -1.00 -3.38 -7.97
CA ARG A 36 -0.80 -4.45 -6.98
C ARG A 36 0.46 -4.23 -6.15
N ALA A 37 1.59 -3.94 -6.80
CA ALA A 37 2.87 -3.70 -6.13
C ALA A 37 2.81 -2.46 -5.22
N ALA A 38 2.29 -1.34 -5.73
CA ALA A 38 2.11 -0.11 -4.96
C ALA A 38 1.18 -0.32 -3.75
N THR A 39 0.08 -1.04 -3.93
CA THR A 39 -0.85 -1.40 -2.84
C THR A 39 -0.14 -2.23 -1.75
N LYS A 40 0.67 -3.21 -2.15
CA LYS A 40 1.44 -4.03 -1.19
C LYS A 40 2.47 -3.20 -0.42
N ILE A 41 3.19 -2.33 -1.12
CA ILE A 41 4.19 -1.43 -0.52
C ILE A 41 3.52 -0.50 0.49
N PHE A 42 2.45 0.18 0.08
CA PHE A 42 1.70 1.08 0.95
C PHE A 42 1.19 0.35 2.20
N MET A 43 0.56 -0.81 2.03
CA MET A 43 0.08 -1.61 3.16
C MET A 43 1.21 -1.99 4.12
N SER A 44 2.38 -2.37 3.60
CA SER A 44 3.54 -2.69 4.43
C SER A 44 4.07 -1.49 5.22
N VAL A 45 4.11 -0.30 4.62
CA VAL A 45 4.50 0.94 5.32
C VAL A 45 3.46 1.34 6.36
N LEU A 46 2.17 1.26 6.02
CA LEU A 46 1.07 1.55 6.94
C LEU A 46 1.09 0.61 8.14
N MET A 47 1.24 -0.69 7.92
CA MET A 47 1.28 -1.69 9.00
C MET A 47 2.52 -1.54 9.90
N ASP A 48 3.68 -1.13 9.36
CA ASP A 48 4.87 -0.79 10.18
C ASP A 48 4.55 0.33 11.18
N LYS A 49 3.90 1.41 10.74
CA LYS A 49 3.51 2.52 11.62
C LYS A 49 2.32 2.21 12.51
N MET A 50 1.39 1.38 12.04
CA MET A 50 0.29 0.86 12.84
C MET A 50 0.82 0.03 14.02
N PHE A 51 1.85 -0.78 13.80
CA PHE A 51 2.45 -1.58 14.86
C PHE A 51 3.06 -0.70 15.96
N ASP A 52 3.76 0.38 15.59
CA ASP A 52 4.26 1.38 16.53
C ASP A 52 3.11 1.99 17.37
N LEU A 53 1.98 2.30 16.74
CA LEU A 53 0.78 2.81 17.42
C LEU A 53 0.18 1.76 18.38
N GLN A 54 0.06 0.51 17.94
CA GLN A 54 -0.49 -0.58 18.76
C GLN A 54 0.32 -0.80 20.04
N ILE A 55 1.65 -0.71 19.95
CA ILE A 55 2.54 -0.77 21.11
C ILE A 55 2.30 0.42 22.04
N LYS A 56 2.26 1.64 21.48
CA LYS A 56 2.06 2.88 22.23
C LYS A 56 0.75 2.84 23.03
N GLU A 57 -0.33 2.38 22.40
CA GLU A 57 -1.67 2.28 23.00
C GLU A 57 -1.86 1.00 23.84
N LYS A 58 -0.81 0.17 24.00
CA LYS A 58 -0.84 -1.08 24.77
C LYS A 58 -1.99 -2.00 24.36
N MET A 59 -2.27 -2.07 23.06
CA MET A 59 -3.37 -2.87 22.53
C MET A 59 -3.13 -4.36 22.77
N THR A 60 -4.21 -5.11 22.98
CA THR A 60 -4.13 -6.57 23.00
C THR A 60 -3.84 -7.12 21.61
N HIS A 61 -3.28 -8.33 21.51
CA HIS A 61 -3.09 -9.00 20.22
C HIS A 61 -4.38 -9.11 19.39
N LYS A 62 -5.52 -9.35 20.06
CA LYS A 62 -6.82 -9.41 19.41
C LYS A 62 -7.21 -8.06 18.79
N SER A 63 -7.12 -6.98 19.56
CA SER A 63 -7.47 -5.64 19.07
C SER A 63 -6.51 -5.15 17.98
N ALA A 64 -5.22 -5.48 18.08
CA ALA A 64 -4.22 -5.19 17.06
C ALA A 64 -4.53 -5.93 15.74
N TYR A 65 -4.90 -7.21 15.83
CA TYR A 65 -5.32 -8.01 14.68
C TYR A 65 -6.60 -7.46 14.03
N GLU A 66 -7.63 -7.15 14.83
CA GLU A 66 -8.88 -6.56 14.34
C GLU A 66 -8.62 -5.22 13.61
N MET A 67 -7.78 -4.35 14.17
CA MET A 67 -7.38 -3.09 13.53
C MET A 67 -6.68 -3.32 12.19
N ALA A 68 -5.76 -4.28 12.11
CA ALA A 68 -5.05 -4.60 10.87
C ALA A 68 -5.99 -5.17 9.80
N THR A 69 -6.94 -6.02 10.19
CA THR A 69 -7.96 -6.57 9.28
C THR A 69 -8.84 -5.47 8.72
N VAL A 70 -9.37 -4.59 9.57
CA VAL A 70 -10.22 -3.46 9.14
C VAL A 70 -9.45 -2.54 8.18
N ALA A 71 -8.21 -2.18 8.48
CA ALA A 71 -7.40 -1.36 7.58
C ALA A 71 -7.20 -2.01 6.20
N GLY A 72 -7.07 -3.35 6.15
CA GLY A 72 -7.01 -4.10 4.90
C GLY A 72 -8.30 -4.04 4.09
N GLU A 73 -9.44 -4.22 4.75
CA GLU A 73 -10.78 -4.13 4.14
C GLU A 73 -11.07 -2.72 3.65
N GLU A 74 -10.72 -1.69 4.42
CA GLU A 74 -10.88 -0.29 4.05
C GLU A 74 -10.03 0.07 2.83
N LEU A 75 -8.77 -0.38 2.76
CA LEU A 75 -7.93 -0.14 1.59
C LEU A 75 -8.49 -0.83 0.34
N ARG A 76 -8.95 -2.09 0.45
CA ARG A 76 -9.60 -2.81 -0.65
C ARG A 76 -10.85 -2.06 -1.11
N ARG A 77 -11.70 -1.63 -0.18
CA ARG A 77 -12.91 -0.86 -0.48
C ARG A 77 -12.57 0.45 -1.19
N LEU A 78 -11.57 1.19 -0.71
CA LEU A 78 -11.12 2.45 -1.31
C LEU A 78 -10.74 2.24 -2.78
N ILE A 79 -9.86 1.28 -3.05
CA ILE A 79 -9.40 0.98 -4.41
C ILE A 79 -10.59 0.55 -5.28
N LYS A 80 -11.43 -0.37 -4.80
CA LYS A 80 -12.60 -0.84 -5.55
C LYS A 80 -13.58 0.28 -5.91
N ILE A 81 -13.86 1.21 -5.00
CA ILE A 81 -14.78 2.33 -5.24
C ILE A 81 -14.29 3.25 -6.36
N TYR A 82 -12.99 3.58 -6.37
CA TYR A 82 -12.45 4.58 -7.28
C TYR A 82 -11.86 4.02 -8.57
N THR A 83 -11.70 2.70 -8.69
CA THR A 83 -11.07 2.07 -9.86
C THR A 83 -11.87 0.92 -10.44
N ASP A 84 -12.90 0.43 -9.74
CA ASP A 84 -13.58 -0.83 -10.02
C ASP A 84 -12.67 -2.09 -9.98
N ILE A 85 -11.43 -1.97 -9.50
CA ILE A 85 -10.49 -3.09 -9.38
C ILE A 85 -10.59 -3.71 -7.99
N ASP A 86 -10.78 -5.02 -7.94
CA ASP A 86 -10.75 -5.77 -6.68
C ASP A 86 -9.33 -6.24 -6.36
N THR A 87 -8.73 -5.70 -5.30
CA THR A 87 -7.37 -6.07 -4.90
C THR A 87 -7.24 -7.52 -4.49
N HIS A 88 -8.30 -8.17 -3.98
CA HIS A 88 -8.23 -9.61 -3.70
C HIS A 88 -7.97 -10.42 -4.96
N GLU A 89 -8.58 -10.04 -6.09
CA GLU A 89 -8.37 -10.70 -7.38
C GLU A 89 -6.94 -10.43 -7.90
N LEU A 90 -6.40 -9.23 -7.70
CA LEU A 90 -5.01 -8.91 -8.09
C LEU A 90 -3.96 -9.79 -7.38
N PHE A 91 -4.24 -10.26 -6.16
CA PHE A 91 -3.32 -11.12 -5.40
C PHE A 91 -3.59 -12.61 -5.58
N LYS A 92 -4.66 -13.01 -6.28
CA LYS A 92 -4.80 -14.38 -6.76
C LYS A 92 -3.86 -14.56 -7.93
N ILE A 93 -2.65 -15.05 -7.67
CA ILE A 93 -1.76 -15.53 -8.71
C ILE A 93 -2.52 -16.63 -9.46
N ASP A 94 -2.68 -16.48 -10.79
CA ASP A 94 -3.07 -17.60 -11.64
C ASP A 94 -2.08 -18.73 -11.35
N LYS A 95 -2.60 -19.85 -10.84
CA LYS A 95 -1.84 -21.09 -10.73
C LYS A 95 -1.63 -21.62 -12.15
N THR A 96 -0.74 -21.00 -12.92
CA THR A 96 -0.18 -21.56 -14.16
C THR A 96 1.08 -22.34 -13.83
#